data_AF-G7VE32-F1
#
_entry.id   AF-G7VE32-F1
#
_cell.length_a   1.000
_cell.length_b   1.000
_cell.length_c   1.000
_cell.angle_alpha   90.00
_cell.angle_beta   90.00
_cell.angle_gamma   90.00
#
_symmetry.space_group_name_H-M   'P 1'
#
loop_
_entity.id
_entity.type
_entity.pdbx_description
1 polymer ?
#
loop_
_entity_poly.entity_id
_entity_poly.type
_entity_poly.pdbx_seq_one_letter_code
_entity_poly.pdbx_strand_id
1 'polypeptide(L)'
;MELYGFVLATLLVYNNSLVLLGPTAWGSGVGARKAFAIAVAAQLLGAATSTMPKLSVGTAEFIYIASLYAGLSLAKISVPISILSYSIHFPKLEAAALWLLSPLLAALTYILCKAVRIGGAAAAPSLFAVMYVFGYNNVSLLVHSPLAAAAAVALGTYLGLGYSRWVMELAALRPRTTATVNITVALAALLGILFSIPISFTLVAYSSMLAASYSQKMRVIKIEKFLKAYIGVLAALGASAIFPYLKPLLAPLA
;
A
#
# COMPACT_ATOMS: atom_id res chain seq x y z
N MET A 1 2.11 21.71 6.25
CA MET A 1 0.74 22.20 5.99
C MET A 1 -0.20 21.01 5.85
N GLU A 2 -1.42 21.07 6.37
CA GLU A 2 -2.37 19.94 6.30
C GLU A 2 -2.68 19.51 4.85
N LEU A 3 -2.70 20.46 3.91
CA LEU A 3 -2.95 20.21 2.49
C LEU A 3 -1.96 19.22 1.86
N TYR A 4 -0.67 19.34 2.17
CA TYR A 4 0.36 18.46 1.60
C TYR A 4 0.19 17.01 2.06
N GLY A 5 -0.06 16.83 3.37
CA GLY A 5 -0.36 15.53 3.94
C GLY A 5 -1.62 14.91 3.31
N PHE A 6 -2.68 15.71 3.14
CA PHE A 6 -3.91 15.29 2.44
C PHE A 6 -3.66 14.83 1.00
N VAL A 7 -2.90 15.59 0.20
CA VAL A 7 -2.61 15.23 -1.20
C VAL A 7 -1.80 13.92 -1.26
N LEU A 8 -0.72 13.82 -0.48
CA LEU A 8 0.11 12.61 -0.45
C LEU A 8 -0.67 11.39 0.06
N ALA A 9 -1.54 11.57 1.07
CA ALA A 9 -2.41 10.51 1.55
C ALA A 9 -3.41 10.06 0.48
N THR A 10 -4.00 10.99 -0.27
CA THR A 10 -4.92 10.68 -1.37
C THR A 10 -4.24 9.85 -2.45
N LEU A 11 -3.03 10.24 -2.87
CA LEU A 11 -2.23 9.50 -3.85
C LEU A 11 -1.80 8.12 -3.33
N LEU A 12 -1.45 8.03 -2.05
CA LEU A 12 -1.08 6.79 -1.37
C LEU A 12 -2.26 5.82 -1.34
N VAL A 13 -3.44 6.28 -0.96
CA VAL A 13 -4.68 5.48 -0.93
C VAL A 13 -5.05 5.06 -2.34
N TYR A 14 -5.00 5.98 -3.31
CA TYR A 14 -5.25 5.68 -4.72
C TYR A 14 -4.37 4.53 -5.22
N ASN A 15 -3.04 4.65 -5.07
CA ASN A 15 -2.10 3.64 -5.57
C ASN A 15 -2.29 2.27 -4.91
N ASN A 16 -2.50 2.22 -3.59
CA ASN A 16 -2.67 0.94 -2.90
C ASN A 16 -4.05 0.33 -3.16
N SER A 17 -5.09 1.15 -3.36
CA SER A 17 -6.42 0.67 -3.75
C SER A 17 -6.40 -0.04 -5.10
N LEU A 18 -5.55 0.38 -6.05
CA LEU A 18 -5.37 -0.34 -7.33
C LEU A 18 -5.02 -1.82 -7.15
N VAL A 19 -4.30 -2.16 -6.07
CA VAL A 19 -3.73 -3.49 -5.84
C VAL A 19 -4.52 -4.27 -4.78
N LEU A 20 -4.91 -3.62 -3.68
CA LEU A 20 -5.59 -4.27 -2.56
C LEU A 20 -7.10 -4.40 -2.77
N LEU A 21 -7.73 -3.42 -3.42
CA LEU A 21 -9.18 -3.40 -3.59
C LEU A 21 -9.64 -4.21 -4.81
N GLY A 22 -8.91 -4.08 -5.92
CA GLY A 22 -9.25 -4.67 -7.21
C GLY A 22 -9.57 -6.18 -7.15
N PRO A 23 -8.73 -7.03 -6.52
CA PRO A 23 -8.98 -8.47 -6.44
C PRO A 23 -10.31 -8.82 -5.78
N THR A 24 -10.71 -8.09 -4.73
CA THR A 24 -11.98 -8.33 -4.04
C THR A 24 -13.16 -7.68 -4.77
N ALA A 25 -12.99 -6.48 -5.30
CA ALA A 25 -14.04 -5.75 -6.00
C ALA A 25 -14.50 -6.46 -7.28
N TRP A 26 -13.56 -7.01 -8.04
CA TRP A 26 -13.81 -7.56 -9.37
C TRP A 26 -13.63 -9.09 -9.45
N GLY A 27 -12.79 -9.69 -8.61
CA GLY A 27 -12.42 -11.10 -8.72
C GLY A 27 -13.13 -12.07 -7.77
N SER A 28 -13.65 -11.59 -6.63
CA SER A 28 -14.22 -12.47 -5.58
C SER A 28 -15.74 -12.51 -5.50
N GLY A 29 -16.45 -11.69 -6.29
CA GLY A 29 -17.91 -11.60 -6.30
C GLY A 29 -18.54 -10.67 -5.24
N VAL A 30 -17.74 -9.97 -4.41
CA VAL A 30 -18.25 -8.98 -3.45
C VAL A 30 -18.89 -7.77 -4.17
N GLY A 31 -18.35 -7.42 -5.34
CA GLY A 31 -18.80 -6.31 -6.16
C GLY A 31 -18.24 -4.95 -5.72
N ALA A 32 -18.04 -4.07 -6.70
CA ALA A 32 -17.32 -2.81 -6.52
C ALA A 32 -17.91 -1.89 -5.44
N ARG A 33 -19.24 -1.72 -5.39
CA ARG A 33 -19.90 -0.83 -4.41
C ARG A 33 -19.71 -1.31 -2.97
N LYS A 34 -19.89 -2.61 -2.72
CA LYS A 34 -19.70 -3.19 -1.38
C LYS A 34 -18.23 -3.17 -0.97
N ALA A 35 -17.33 -3.55 -1.89
CA ALA A 35 -15.90 -3.51 -1.65
C ALA A 35 -15.40 -2.10 -1.31
N PHE A 36 -15.90 -1.07 -2.01
CA PHE A 36 -15.62 0.33 -1.70
C PHE A 36 -16.03 0.69 -0.27
N ALA A 37 -17.28 0.43 0.10
CA ALA A 37 -17.79 0.76 1.43
C ALA A 37 -16.99 0.07 2.54
N ILE A 38 -16.68 -1.22 2.37
CA ILE A 38 -15.85 -2.00 3.30
C ILE A 38 -14.45 -1.38 3.42
N ALA A 39 -13.82 -1.07 2.29
CA ALA A 39 -12.46 -0.54 2.28
C ALA A 39 -12.37 0.85 2.91
N VAL A 40 -13.32 1.74 2.62
CA VAL A 40 -13.36 3.09 3.22
C VAL A 40 -13.59 2.99 4.72
N ALA A 41 -14.59 2.23 5.17
CA ALA A 41 -14.88 2.07 6.59
C ALA A 41 -13.69 1.48 7.36
N ALA A 42 -13.07 0.42 6.81
CA ALA A 42 -11.91 -0.21 7.41
C ALA A 42 -10.70 0.73 7.50
N GLN A 43 -10.36 1.43 6.41
CA GLN A 43 -9.24 2.38 6.39
C GLN A 43 -9.44 3.52 7.39
N LEU A 44 -10.66 4.07 7.49
CA LEU A 44 -10.95 5.13 8.46
C LEU A 44 -10.86 4.65 9.89
N LEU A 45 -11.40 3.46 10.18
CA LEU A 45 -11.28 2.85 11.49
C LEU A 45 -9.80 2.62 11.85
N GLY A 46 -9.02 2.06 10.91
CA GLY A 46 -7.58 1.85 11.08
C GLY A 46 -6.83 3.13 11.36
N ALA A 47 -7.07 4.16 10.55
CA ALA A 47 -6.43 5.47 10.72
C ALA A 47 -6.80 6.12 12.06
N ALA A 48 -8.06 6.02 12.49
CA ALA A 48 -8.55 6.58 13.75
C ALA A 48 -7.97 5.87 14.98
N THR A 49 -7.73 4.56 14.90
CA THR A 49 -7.17 3.77 16.01
C THR A 49 -5.64 3.66 15.98
N SER A 50 -4.99 4.31 15.01
CA SER A 50 -3.55 4.15 14.78
C SER A 50 -2.70 4.79 15.88
N THR A 51 -1.66 4.10 16.29
CA THR A 51 -0.58 4.64 17.13
C THR A 51 0.70 4.92 16.34
N MET A 52 0.66 4.79 15.01
CA MET A 52 1.81 5.09 14.16
C MET A 52 2.24 6.56 14.30
N PRO A 53 3.54 6.86 14.19
CA PRO A 53 4.02 8.23 14.26
C PRO A 53 3.45 9.05 13.11
N LYS A 54 2.94 10.25 13.42
CA LYS A 54 2.47 11.19 12.41
C LYS A 54 3.65 11.99 11.85
N LEU A 55 3.69 12.18 10.53
CA LEU A 55 4.75 12.86 9.80
C LEU A 55 4.33 14.26 9.41
N SER A 56 5.08 15.27 9.85
CA SER A 56 4.85 16.65 9.43
C SER A 56 5.46 16.91 8.05
N VAL A 57 4.61 16.98 7.02
CA VAL A 57 5.06 17.24 5.65
C VAL A 57 5.21 18.76 5.42
N GLY A 58 6.46 19.20 5.30
CA GLY A 58 6.81 20.55 4.87
C GLY A 58 6.78 20.73 3.36
N THR A 59 7.01 21.96 2.89
CA THR A 59 6.96 22.31 1.46
C THR A 59 8.04 21.59 0.66
N ALA A 60 9.27 21.53 1.18
CA ALA A 60 10.38 20.87 0.50
C ALA A 60 10.15 19.35 0.39
N GLU A 61 9.67 18.71 1.46
CA GLU A 61 9.29 17.30 1.46
C GLU A 61 8.18 17.03 0.44
N PHE A 62 7.14 17.87 0.43
CA PHE A 62 6.02 17.73 -0.48
C PHE A 62 6.46 17.83 -1.94
N ILE A 63 7.18 18.90 -2.32
CA ILE A 63 7.64 19.11 -3.70
C ILE A 63 8.50 17.94 -4.14
N TYR A 64 9.41 17.47 -3.27
CA TYR A 64 10.29 16.36 -3.58
C TYR A 64 9.51 15.06 -3.82
N ILE A 65 8.63 14.67 -2.89
CA ILE A 65 7.85 13.44 -2.97
C ILE A 65 6.88 13.51 -4.16
N ALA A 66 6.21 14.64 -4.38
CA ALA A 66 5.27 14.83 -5.48
C ALA A 66 5.97 14.75 -6.85
N SER A 67 7.16 15.37 -6.98
CA SER A 67 7.94 15.33 -8.22
C SER A 67 8.42 13.91 -8.54
N LEU A 68 8.91 13.19 -7.52
CA LEU A 68 9.29 11.78 -7.67
C LEU A 68 8.09 10.91 -8.03
N TYR A 69 6.95 11.14 -7.38
CA TYR A 69 5.70 10.45 -7.68
C TYR A 69 5.31 10.65 -9.15
N ALA A 70 5.32 11.89 -9.63
CA ALA A 70 5.00 12.21 -11.02
C ALA A 70 5.99 11.55 -11.99
N GLY A 71 7.30 11.72 -11.76
CA GLY A 71 8.34 11.17 -12.63
C GLY A 71 8.32 9.64 -12.71
N LEU A 72 8.20 8.95 -11.57
CA LEU A 72 8.13 7.49 -11.55
C LEU A 72 6.80 6.97 -12.09
N SER A 73 5.70 7.70 -11.89
CA SER A 73 4.41 7.36 -12.52
C SER A 73 4.47 7.40 -14.04
N LEU A 74 5.22 8.33 -14.65
CA LEU A 74 5.48 8.35 -16.09
C LEU A 74 6.24 7.08 -16.54
N ALA A 75 7.18 6.61 -15.73
CA ALA A 75 7.86 5.32 -15.94
C ALA A 75 7.00 4.09 -15.57
N LYS A 76 5.73 4.30 -15.17
CA LYS A 76 4.79 3.26 -14.70
C LYS A 76 5.32 2.51 -13.47
N ILE A 77 6.10 3.18 -12.62
CA ILE A 77 6.62 2.69 -11.35
C ILE A 77 5.85 3.41 -10.23
N SER A 78 5.24 2.65 -9.33
CA SER A 78 4.54 3.21 -8.17
C SER A 78 5.54 3.62 -7.10
N VAL A 79 5.53 4.90 -6.70
CA VAL A 79 6.31 5.35 -5.55
C VAL A 79 5.65 4.88 -4.27
N PRO A 80 6.36 4.17 -3.38
CA PRO A 80 5.84 3.85 -2.06
C PRO A 80 5.92 5.10 -1.18
N ILE A 81 4.92 5.98 -1.30
CA ILE A 81 4.86 7.28 -0.61
C ILE A 81 5.08 7.14 0.90
N SER A 82 4.49 6.13 1.53
CA SER A 82 4.65 5.90 2.99
C SER A 82 6.09 5.56 3.37
N ILE A 83 6.78 4.75 2.57
CA ILE A 83 8.20 4.41 2.76
C ILE A 83 9.06 5.66 2.59
N LEU A 84 8.93 6.35 1.46
CA LEU A 84 9.74 7.53 1.17
C LEU A 84 9.53 8.63 2.21
N SER A 85 8.27 8.90 2.57
CA SER A 85 7.95 9.91 3.58
C SER A 85 8.55 9.53 4.93
N TYR A 86 8.41 8.26 5.34
CA TYR A 86 8.96 7.81 6.62
C TYR A 86 10.49 7.84 6.63
N SER A 87 11.15 7.33 5.58
CA SER A 87 12.61 7.23 5.53
C SER A 87 13.28 8.61 5.52
N ILE A 88 12.63 9.62 4.93
CA ILE A 88 13.11 11.01 4.97
C ILE A 88 13.16 11.55 6.40
N HIS A 89 12.19 11.17 7.25
CA HIS A 89 12.09 11.63 8.63
C HIS A 89 12.85 10.74 9.63
N PHE A 90 12.87 9.43 9.36
CA PHE A 90 13.42 8.40 10.24
C PHE A 90 14.25 7.40 9.41
N PRO A 91 15.49 7.77 9.01
CA PRO A 91 16.36 6.92 8.21
C PRO A 91 16.95 5.78 9.07
N LYS A 92 16.15 4.75 9.32
CA LYS A 92 16.51 3.58 10.13
C LYS A 92 16.90 2.39 9.25
N LEU A 93 18.01 1.73 9.58
CA LEU A 93 18.48 0.54 8.86
C LEU A 93 17.52 -0.63 9.01
N GLU A 94 16.90 -0.78 10.17
CA GLU A 94 15.91 -1.83 10.45
C GLU A 94 14.67 -1.66 9.57
N ALA A 95 14.27 -0.41 9.28
CA ALA A 95 13.17 -0.11 8.37
C ALA A 95 13.53 -0.46 6.93
N ALA A 96 14.73 -0.09 6.47
CA ALA A 96 15.22 -0.47 5.16
C ALA A 96 15.28 -1.99 4.98
N ALA A 97 15.81 -2.72 5.98
CA ALA A 97 15.83 -4.17 5.99
C ALA A 97 14.42 -4.75 5.91
N LEU A 98 13.47 -4.25 6.71
CA LEU A 98 12.08 -4.70 6.70
C LEU A 98 11.44 -4.52 5.31
N TRP A 99 11.67 -3.40 4.63
CA TRP A 99 11.12 -3.16 3.29
C TRP A 99 11.72 -4.07 2.23
N LEU A 100 13.04 -4.22 2.23
CA LEU A 100 13.77 -5.06 1.25
C LEU A 100 13.49 -6.54 1.44
N LEU A 101 13.27 -6.98 2.69
CA LEU A 101 12.97 -8.36 3.05
C LEU A 101 11.47 -8.66 3.07
N SER A 102 10.59 -7.66 2.95
CA SER A 102 9.14 -7.83 2.94
C SER A 102 8.62 -8.84 1.90
N PRO A 103 9.27 -9.09 0.73
CA PRO A 103 8.87 -10.17 -0.16
C PRO A 103 8.97 -11.58 0.45
N LEU A 104 9.84 -11.81 1.44
CA LEU A 104 9.95 -13.11 2.11
C LEU A 104 8.65 -13.52 2.80
N LEU A 105 7.84 -12.54 3.22
CA LEU A 105 6.54 -12.79 3.84
C LEU A 105 5.54 -13.43 2.85
N ALA A 106 5.79 -13.36 1.54
CA ALA A 106 5.00 -14.07 0.54
C ALA A 106 5.09 -15.61 0.68
N ALA A 107 6.11 -16.14 1.36
CA ALA A 107 6.19 -17.57 1.69
C ALA A 107 4.98 -18.01 2.54
N LEU A 108 4.46 -17.13 3.41
CA LEU A 108 3.23 -17.39 4.17
C LEU A 108 2.03 -17.59 3.25
N THR A 109 1.95 -16.84 2.14
CA THR A 109 0.86 -17.01 1.16
C THR A 109 0.89 -18.41 0.55
N TYR A 110 2.08 -18.93 0.24
CA TYR A 110 2.21 -20.29 -0.29
C TYR A 110 1.67 -21.32 0.71
N ILE A 111 2.04 -21.20 2.00
CA ILE A 111 1.59 -22.08 3.08
C ILE A 111 0.08 -21.98 3.26
N LEU A 112 -0.46 -20.76 3.39
CA LEU A 112 -1.89 -20.52 3.61
C LEU A 112 -2.75 -21.02 2.44
N CYS A 113 -2.28 -20.86 1.20
CA CYS A 113 -2.95 -21.41 0.01
C CYS A 113 -3.05 -22.95 0.05
N LYS A 114 -2.08 -23.64 0.65
CA LYS A 114 -2.12 -25.11 0.80
C LYS A 114 -2.90 -25.55 2.04
N ALA A 115 -2.66 -24.93 3.18
CA ALA A 115 -3.16 -25.37 4.48
C ALA A 115 -4.62 -24.97 4.75
N VAL A 116 -5.06 -23.79 4.30
CA VAL A 116 -6.35 -23.24 4.72
C VAL A 116 -7.35 -23.27 3.58
N ARG A 117 -8.46 -24.00 3.78
CA ARG A 117 -9.62 -23.97 2.88
C ARG A 117 -10.46 -22.72 3.16
N ILE A 118 -9.94 -21.57 2.77
CA ILE A 118 -10.66 -20.30 2.89
C ILE A 118 -11.76 -20.25 1.81
N GLY A 119 -13.03 -20.23 2.23
CA GLY A 119 -14.19 -20.12 1.34
C GLY A 119 -14.43 -18.69 0.83
N GLY A 120 -15.34 -18.54 -0.13
CA GLY A 120 -15.70 -17.22 -0.70
C GLY A 120 -16.26 -16.22 0.33
N ALA A 121 -16.83 -16.72 1.44
CA ALA A 121 -17.31 -15.90 2.54
C ALA A 121 -16.22 -15.03 3.21
N ALA A 122 -14.94 -15.42 3.08
CA ALA A 122 -13.84 -14.68 3.68
C ALA A 122 -13.38 -13.47 2.85
N ALA A 123 -13.92 -13.26 1.64
CA ALA A 123 -13.48 -12.17 0.77
C ALA A 123 -13.71 -10.77 1.39
N ALA A 124 -14.88 -10.54 1.97
CA ALA A 124 -15.19 -9.27 2.64
C ALA A 124 -14.43 -9.09 3.97
N PRO A 125 -14.38 -10.08 4.89
CA PRO A 125 -13.58 -9.97 6.12
C PRO A 125 -12.09 -9.77 5.87
N SER A 126 -11.51 -10.48 4.89
CA SER A 126 -10.08 -10.32 4.56
C SER A 126 -9.79 -8.96 3.93
N LEU A 127 -10.69 -8.44 3.08
CA LEU A 127 -10.59 -7.06 2.58
C LEU A 127 -10.66 -6.05 3.72
N PHE A 128 -11.61 -6.22 4.64
CA PHE A 128 -11.72 -5.36 5.82
C PHE A 128 -10.41 -5.38 6.62
N ALA A 129 -9.87 -6.57 6.91
CA ALA A 129 -8.64 -6.71 7.69
C ALA A 129 -7.44 -6.01 7.02
N VAL A 130 -7.22 -6.24 5.72
CA VAL A 130 -6.07 -5.62 5.01
C VAL A 130 -6.23 -4.10 4.87
N MET A 131 -7.46 -3.62 4.65
CA MET A 131 -7.74 -2.20 4.54
C MET A 131 -7.67 -1.48 5.88
N TYR A 132 -8.06 -2.16 6.96
CA TYR A 132 -7.90 -1.66 8.33
C TYR A 132 -6.43 -1.44 8.65
N VAL A 133 -5.59 -2.47 8.48
CA VAL A 133 -4.16 -2.31 8.77
C VAL A 133 -3.46 -1.38 7.78
N PHE A 134 -3.96 -1.23 6.54
CA PHE A 134 -3.49 -0.18 5.63
C PHE A 134 -3.80 1.23 6.14
N GLY A 135 -5.03 1.46 6.60
CA GLY A 135 -5.42 2.70 7.28
C GLY A 135 -4.55 2.98 8.50
N TYR A 136 -4.34 1.95 9.32
CA TYR A 136 -3.55 2.01 10.54
C TYR A 136 -2.06 2.29 10.27
N ASN A 137 -1.46 1.59 9.32
CA ASN A 137 0.00 1.60 9.13
C ASN A 137 0.46 2.74 8.21
N ASN A 138 -0.34 3.10 7.20
CA ASN A 138 0.07 3.99 6.11
C ASN A 138 -0.71 5.31 6.06
N VAL A 139 -2.04 5.28 6.19
CA VAL A 139 -2.86 6.50 6.04
C VAL A 139 -2.66 7.46 7.21
N SER A 140 -2.62 6.94 8.43
CA SER A 140 -2.44 7.74 9.65
C SER A 140 -1.10 8.52 9.70
N LEU A 141 -0.09 8.09 8.94
CA LEU A 141 1.20 8.77 8.88
C LEU A 141 1.08 10.20 8.34
N LEU A 142 0.23 10.39 7.34
CA LEU A 142 0.21 11.62 6.53
C LEU A 142 -0.95 12.54 6.89
N VAL A 143 -1.95 12.05 7.62
CA VAL A 143 -3.17 12.80 7.89
C VAL A 143 -3.38 13.01 9.38
N HIS A 144 -3.53 14.29 9.77
CA HIS A 144 -3.59 14.70 11.16
C HIS A 144 -5.03 14.95 11.62
N SER A 145 -5.90 15.44 10.73
CA SER A 145 -7.30 15.71 11.01
C SER A 145 -8.22 14.58 10.51
N PRO A 146 -9.26 14.19 11.28
CA PRO A 146 -10.21 13.14 10.86
C PRO A 146 -10.92 13.47 9.54
N LEU A 147 -11.22 14.75 9.31
CA LEU A 147 -11.89 15.21 8.09
C LEU A 147 -11.01 15.03 6.85
N ALA A 148 -9.73 15.41 6.94
CA ALA A 148 -8.79 15.19 5.85
C ALA A 148 -8.59 13.67 5.60
N ALA A 149 -8.63 12.85 6.65
CA ALA A 149 -8.48 11.40 6.51
C ALA A 149 -9.70 10.81 5.78
N ALA A 150 -10.91 11.22 6.18
CA ALA A 150 -12.17 10.89 5.51
C ALA A 150 -12.13 11.24 4.02
N ALA A 151 -11.76 12.47 3.70
CA ALA A 151 -11.69 12.95 2.33
C ALA A 151 -10.63 12.19 1.50
N ALA A 152 -9.41 12.04 2.02
CA ALA A 152 -8.31 11.38 1.32
C ALA A 152 -8.61 9.89 1.07
N VAL A 153 -9.16 9.20 2.07
CA VAL A 153 -9.56 7.79 1.95
C VAL A 153 -10.69 7.63 0.95
N ALA A 154 -11.75 8.45 1.05
CA ALA A 154 -12.89 8.33 0.14
C ALA A 154 -12.48 8.62 -1.31
N LEU A 155 -11.78 9.72 -1.57
CA LEU A 155 -11.33 10.11 -2.90
C LEU A 155 -10.32 9.12 -3.47
N GLY A 156 -9.28 8.79 -2.70
CA GLY A 156 -8.25 7.85 -3.14
C GLY A 156 -8.83 6.48 -3.44
N THR A 157 -9.72 5.97 -2.57
CA THR A 157 -10.34 4.65 -2.77
C THR A 157 -11.28 4.65 -3.97
N TYR A 158 -12.02 5.75 -4.19
CA TYR A 158 -12.93 5.88 -5.32
C TYR A 158 -12.19 5.88 -6.65
N LEU A 159 -11.15 6.73 -6.76
CA LEU A 159 -10.29 6.78 -7.93
C LEU A 159 -9.59 5.44 -8.16
N GLY A 160 -9.03 4.85 -7.10
CA GLY A 160 -8.31 3.57 -7.18
C GLY A 160 -9.22 2.45 -7.63
N LEU A 161 -10.47 2.39 -7.12
CA LEU A 161 -11.46 1.42 -7.56
C LEU A 161 -11.75 1.53 -9.05
N GLY A 162 -11.96 2.76 -9.56
CA GLY A 162 -12.29 3.01 -10.96
C GLY A 162 -11.23 2.45 -11.93
N TYR A 163 -9.95 2.59 -11.56
CA TYR A 163 -8.83 2.12 -12.37
C TYR A 163 -8.36 0.71 -12.03
N SER A 164 -8.79 0.10 -10.91
CA SER A 164 -8.36 -1.25 -10.49
C SER A 164 -8.88 -2.42 -11.35
N ARG A 165 -9.68 -2.14 -12.38
CA ARG A 165 -10.24 -3.16 -13.30
C ARG A 165 -9.19 -3.97 -14.04
N TRP A 166 -7.98 -3.45 -14.19
CA TRP A 166 -6.85 -4.18 -14.77
C TRP A 166 -6.56 -5.50 -14.03
N VAL A 167 -6.94 -5.63 -12.75
CA VAL A 167 -6.83 -6.88 -11.98
C VAL A 167 -7.70 -7.99 -12.56
N MET A 168 -8.77 -7.67 -13.29
CA MET A 168 -9.54 -8.68 -14.03
C MET A 168 -8.70 -9.37 -15.10
N GLU A 169 -7.65 -8.73 -15.64
CA GLU A 169 -6.70 -9.36 -16.56
C GLU A 169 -5.74 -10.32 -15.84
N LEU A 170 -5.54 -10.14 -14.52
CA LEU A 170 -4.88 -11.16 -13.68
C LEU A 170 -5.80 -12.37 -13.40
N ALA A 171 -7.07 -12.30 -13.86
CA ALA A 171 -8.11 -13.31 -14.20
C ALA A 171 -8.28 -14.61 -13.39
N ALA A 172 -7.41 -14.96 -12.44
CA ALA A 172 -7.47 -16.22 -11.73
C ALA A 172 -7.31 -16.09 -10.20
N LEU A 173 -7.36 -14.88 -9.64
CA LEU A 173 -7.47 -14.73 -8.18
C LEU A 173 -8.88 -15.11 -7.73
N ARG A 174 -9.08 -16.43 -7.60
CA ARG A 174 -10.27 -17.02 -6.97
C ARG A 174 -10.49 -16.37 -5.60
N PRO A 175 -11.74 -16.27 -5.09
CA PRO A 175 -12.03 -15.68 -3.79
C PRO A 175 -11.11 -16.16 -2.65
N ARG A 176 -10.78 -17.46 -2.66
CA ARG A 176 -9.82 -18.08 -1.75
C ARG A 176 -8.43 -17.45 -1.83
N THR A 177 -7.89 -17.33 -3.04
CA THR A 177 -6.56 -16.77 -3.27
C THR A 177 -6.49 -15.29 -2.87
N THR A 178 -7.52 -14.52 -3.23
CA THR A 178 -7.65 -13.12 -2.81
C THR A 178 -7.63 -12.98 -1.29
N ALA A 179 -8.41 -13.81 -0.58
CA ALA A 179 -8.44 -13.78 0.87
C ALA A 179 -7.09 -14.14 1.48
N THR A 180 -6.40 -15.17 0.95
CA THR A 180 -5.05 -15.53 1.39
C THR A 180 -4.06 -14.38 1.20
N VAL A 181 -4.06 -13.72 0.04
CA VAL A 181 -3.19 -12.56 -0.22
C VAL A 181 -3.48 -11.45 0.76
N ASN A 182 -4.75 -11.08 0.95
CA ASN A 182 -5.14 -10.03 1.89
C ASN A 182 -4.69 -10.35 3.32
N ILE A 183 -4.85 -11.60 3.77
CA ILE A 183 -4.39 -12.04 5.10
C ILE A 183 -2.87 -11.97 5.20
N THR A 184 -2.10 -12.43 4.20
CA THR A 184 -0.64 -12.33 4.23
C THR A 184 -0.19 -10.87 4.30
N VAL A 185 -0.78 -10.00 3.47
CA VAL A 185 -0.48 -8.56 3.50
C VAL A 185 -0.83 -7.97 4.86
N ALA A 186 -1.96 -8.38 5.45
CA ALA A 186 -2.35 -7.88 6.76
C ALA A 186 -1.39 -8.33 7.87
N LEU A 187 -0.94 -9.59 7.85
CA LEU A 187 0.07 -10.10 8.79
C LEU A 187 1.42 -9.37 8.63
N ALA A 188 1.82 -9.09 7.38
CA ALA A 188 3.01 -8.29 7.12
C ALA A 188 2.89 -6.87 7.67
N ALA A 189 1.70 -6.26 7.53
CA ALA A 189 1.44 -4.93 8.09
C ALA A 189 1.48 -4.94 9.62
N LEU A 190 0.98 -6.00 10.26
CA LEU A 190 1.09 -6.14 11.72
C LEU A 190 2.53 -6.17 12.20
N LEU A 191 3.45 -6.82 11.47
CA LEU A 191 4.88 -6.75 11.76
C LEU A 191 5.41 -5.32 11.65
N GLY A 192 5.03 -4.59 10.60
CA GLY A 192 5.37 -3.17 10.48
C GLY A 192 4.84 -2.33 11.65
N ILE A 193 3.57 -2.53 12.02
CA ILE A 193 2.92 -1.85 13.15
C ILE A 193 3.66 -2.13 14.47
N LEU A 194 4.02 -3.39 14.74
CA LEU A 194 4.77 -3.78 15.94
C LEU A 194 6.10 -3.04 16.06
N PHE A 195 6.79 -2.80 14.94
CA PHE A 195 8.03 -2.02 14.91
C PHE A 195 7.83 -0.52 14.66
N SER A 196 6.58 -0.04 14.57
CA SER A 196 6.25 1.35 14.19
C SER A 196 6.91 1.79 12.88
N ILE A 197 6.96 0.87 11.91
CA ILE A 197 7.53 1.05 10.57
C ILE A 197 6.41 0.82 9.54
N PRO A 198 6.17 1.75 8.61
CA PRO A 198 5.17 1.55 7.56
C PRO A 198 5.66 0.51 6.55
N ILE A 199 4.77 -0.26 5.95
CA ILE A 199 5.16 -1.26 4.94
C ILE A 199 4.74 -0.85 3.53
N SER A 200 5.38 -1.45 2.52
CA SER A 200 4.87 -1.40 1.14
C SER A 200 3.82 -2.48 0.93
N PHE A 201 2.56 -2.12 1.14
CA PHE A 201 1.42 -2.99 0.84
C PHE A 201 1.43 -3.47 -0.61
N THR A 202 1.80 -2.58 -1.54
CA THR A 202 1.92 -2.90 -2.96
C THR A 202 2.97 -3.98 -3.22
N LEU A 203 4.17 -3.87 -2.61
CA LEU A 203 5.22 -4.87 -2.80
C LEU A 203 4.84 -6.21 -2.19
N VAL A 204 4.32 -6.21 -0.95
CA VAL A 204 3.89 -7.44 -0.27
C VAL A 204 2.74 -8.10 -1.02
N ALA A 205 1.76 -7.32 -1.50
CA ALA A 205 0.64 -7.85 -2.29
C ALA A 205 1.14 -8.50 -3.58
N TYR A 206 1.99 -7.83 -4.37
CA TYR A 206 2.52 -8.42 -5.60
C TYR A 206 3.38 -9.66 -5.34
N SER A 207 4.20 -9.65 -4.29
CA SER A 207 4.99 -10.82 -3.87
C SER A 207 4.07 -11.99 -3.48
N SER A 208 3.03 -11.70 -2.70
CA SER A 208 2.03 -12.68 -2.25
C SER A 208 1.24 -13.25 -3.42
N MET A 209 0.83 -12.41 -4.38
CA MET A 209 0.18 -12.85 -5.60
C MET A 209 1.11 -13.80 -6.38
N LEU A 210 2.40 -13.47 -6.57
CA LEU A 210 3.37 -14.35 -7.22
C LEU A 210 3.48 -15.71 -6.53
N ALA A 211 3.62 -15.72 -5.21
CA ALA A 211 3.69 -16.96 -4.42
C ALA A 211 2.40 -17.79 -4.53
N ALA A 212 1.24 -17.13 -4.53
CA ALA A 212 -0.05 -17.77 -4.74
C ALA A 212 -0.17 -18.38 -6.14
N SER A 213 0.30 -17.68 -7.18
CA SER A 213 0.30 -18.16 -8.55
C SER A 213 1.16 -19.40 -8.71
N TYR A 214 2.33 -19.45 -8.06
CA TYR A 214 3.17 -20.62 -8.01
C TYR A 214 2.49 -21.78 -7.26
N SER A 215 1.92 -21.51 -6.08
CA SER A 215 1.21 -22.51 -5.25
C SER A 215 0.04 -23.18 -5.98
N GLN A 216 -0.76 -22.38 -6.70
CA GLN A 216 -2.01 -22.81 -7.33
C GLN A 216 -1.86 -23.10 -8.85
N LYS A 217 -0.63 -23.06 -9.39
CA LYS A 217 -0.33 -23.20 -10.83
C LYS A 217 -1.17 -22.26 -11.71
N MET A 218 -1.41 -21.04 -11.26
CA MET A 218 -2.16 -20.05 -12.01
C MET A 218 -1.32 -19.51 -13.17
N ARG A 219 -1.93 -19.41 -14.35
CA ARG A 219 -1.30 -18.81 -15.52
C ARG A 219 -1.39 -17.30 -15.36
N VAL A 220 -0.22 -16.66 -15.24
CA VAL A 220 0.01 -15.22 -15.41
C VAL A 220 -0.19 -14.35 -14.16
N ILE A 221 0.94 -14.08 -13.50
CA ILE A 221 1.22 -12.75 -12.95
C ILE A 221 2.42 -12.21 -13.69
N LYS A 222 2.31 -10.96 -14.17
CA LYS A 222 3.42 -10.25 -14.79
C LYS A 222 4.47 -9.99 -13.70
N ILE A 223 5.53 -10.80 -13.65
CA ILE A 223 6.70 -10.62 -12.77
C ILE A 223 7.19 -9.17 -12.81
N GLU A 224 7.07 -8.52 -13.96
CA GLU A 224 7.29 -7.09 -14.17
C GLU A 224 6.62 -6.20 -13.09
N LYS A 225 5.40 -6.49 -12.65
CA LYS A 225 4.69 -5.70 -11.63
C LYS A 225 5.38 -5.79 -10.26
N PHE A 226 5.86 -6.97 -9.90
CA PHE A 226 6.68 -7.16 -8.70
C PHE A 226 8.02 -6.43 -8.83
N LEU A 227 8.73 -6.60 -9.95
CA LEU A 227 10.01 -5.93 -10.18
C LEU A 227 9.87 -4.41 -10.11
N LYS A 228 8.83 -3.84 -10.73
CA LYS A 228 8.53 -2.40 -10.65
C LYS A 228 8.23 -1.96 -9.23
N ALA A 229 7.50 -2.73 -8.44
CA ALA A 229 7.26 -2.41 -7.04
C ALA A 229 8.54 -2.47 -6.19
N TYR A 230 9.41 -3.45 -6.45
CA TYR A 230 10.69 -3.60 -5.76
C TYR A 230 11.66 -2.46 -6.12
N ILE A 231 11.76 -2.13 -7.41
CA ILE A 231 12.50 -0.95 -7.90
C ILE A 231 11.93 0.33 -7.29
N GLY A 232 10.62 0.44 -7.13
CA GLY A 232 10.00 1.58 -6.42
C GLY A 232 10.49 1.73 -4.98
N VAL A 233 10.68 0.63 -4.25
CA VAL A 233 11.27 0.65 -2.89
C VAL A 233 12.75 1.06 -2.93
N LEU A 234 13.54 0.50 -3.85
CA LEU A 234 14.94 0.89 -4.02
C LEU A 234 15.09 2.37 -4.39
N ALA A 235 14.24 2.86 -5.30
CA ALA A 235 14.21 4.27 -5.70
C ALA A 235 13.80 5.17 -4.54
N ALA A 236 12.83 4.77 -3.72
CA ALA A 236 12.45 5.51 -2.51
C ALA A 236 13.61 5.58 -1.50
N LEU A 237 14.33 4.48 -1.27
CA LEU A 237 15.49 4.46 -0.40
C LEU A 237 16.62 5.36 -0.92
N GLY A 238 16.96 5.25 -2.21
CA GLY A 238 17.95 6.11 -2.84
C GLY A 238 17.57 7.59 -2.80
N ALA A 239 16.31 7.91 -3.14
CA ALA A 239 15.77 9.26 -3.04
C ALA A 239 15.85 9.81 -1.61
N SER A 240 15.48 9.00 -0.63
CA SER A 240 15.56 9.38 0.78
C SER A 240 16.98 9.69 1.22
N ALA A 241 17.97 8.94 0.74
CA ALA A 241 19.38 9.18 1.06
C ALA A 241 19.91 10.49 0.44
N ILE A 242 19.37 10.89 -0.72
CA ILE A 242 19.78 12.12 -1.43
C ILE A 242 19.03 13.35 -0.90
N PHE A 243 17.83 13.19 -0.36
CA PHE A 243 16.97 14.30 0.06
C PHE A 243 17.64 15.32 1.01
N PRO A 244 18.46 14.95 2.02
CA PRO A 244 19.13 15.93 2.88
C PRO A 244 19.98 16.95 2.13
N TYR A 245 20.58 16.56 1.00
CA TYR A 245 21.40 17.43 0.16
C TYR A 245 20.57 18.34 -0.74
N LEU A 246 19.36 17.91 -1.12
CA LEU A 246 18.44 18.68 -1.97
C LEU A 246 17.52 19.59 -1.17
N LYS A 247 17.25 19.26 0.10
CA LYS A 247 16.33 20.01 0.96
C LYS A 247 16.63 21.51 1.03
N PRO A 248 17.90 21.97 1.14
CA PRO A 248 18.20 23.41 1.15
C PRO A 248 17.82 24.13 -0.16
N LEU A 249 17.87 23.42 -1.30
CA LEU A 249 17.54 23.97 -2.61
C LEU A 249 16.02 24.06 -2.85
N LEU A 250 15.25 23.25 -2.11
CA LEU A 250 13.79 23.15 -2.21
C LEU A 250 13.06 23.95 -1.13
N ALA A 251 13.78 24.42 -0.12
CA ALA A 251 13.22 25.31 0.88
C ALA A 251 12.96 26.69 0.25
N PRO A 252 11.82 27.33 0.54
CA PRO A 252 11.62 28.71 0.11
C PRO A 252 12.75 29.59 0.66
N LEU A 253 13.27 30.49 -0.18
CA LEU A 253 14.22 31.52 0.25
C LEU A 253 13.56 32.32 1.38
N ALA A 254 14.27 32.40 2.51
CA ALA A 254 13.84 33.14 3.70
C ALA A 254 13.73 34.64 3.42
#